data_AF-A0A2E5EHD3-F1
#
_entry.id   AF-A0A2E5EHD3-F1
#
_cell.length_a   1.000
_cell.length_b   1.000
_cell.length_c   1.000
_cell.angle_alpha   90.00
_cell.angle_beta   90.00
_cell.angle_gamma   90.00
#
_symmetry.space_group_name_H-M   'P 1'
#
loop_
_entity.id
_entity.type
_entity.pdbx_description
1 polymer ?
#
loop_
_entity_poly.entity_id
_entity_poly.type
_entity_poly.pdbx_seq_one_letter_code
_entity_poly.pdbx_strand_id
1 'polypeptide(L)'
;MSGRLLLIIGLALLASTYNSPAPLIYKRGYGWSYEPATRDGKLRDGDWERKRAKDQLEVSLRAFEEENYSVSYKAARRVIKEWPLSDFAPAAQYYVGRSYEARGRDEKAFKEYQKLLENYPKIENYQEVLTRQYEIANRYLAGKRFRLFGRIPLYRSMEKTVKMYEKIIKNGPYSDVAPDAQMKIGTANEKQDKFLPAVRAYEKAADRYHDRKNIAADAIYKAGETYYAQAKAAEYDQGVAKKAIETFTDFVSLYPEDERVEDARKKIDNLRTEQARGAMEVAKYYLKRKNYNGALVYYNEVLVKSPNSIYSDEAKKQIEEIKGKLNTTNQ
;
A
#
# COMPACT_ATOMS: atom_id res chain seq x y z
N MET A 1 -2.96 -43.70 -10.67
CA MET A 1 -1.93 -44.17 -9.72
C MET A 1 -2.40 -45.51 -9.17
N SER A 2 -1.69 -46.58 -9.48
CA SER A 2 -2.09 -47.96 -9.17
C SER A 2 -2.14 -48.21 -7.66
N GLY A 3 -3.13 -48.97 -7.19
CA GLY A 3 -3.34 -49.26 -5.76
C GLY A 3 -2.12 -49.90 -5.06
N ARG A 4 -1.17 -50.45 -5.82
CA ARG A 4 0.12 -50.94 -5.32
C ARG A 4 1.02 -49.82 -4.77
N LEU A 5 0.98 -48.61 -5.34
CA LEU A 5 1.79 -47.48 -4.86
C LEU A 5 1.28 -46.96 -3.51
N LEU A 6 -0.04 -46.94 -3.30
CA LEU A 6 -0.67 -46.56 -2.03
C LEU A 6 -0.39 -47.60 -0.92
N LEU A 7 -0.38 -48.89 -1.27
CA LEU A 7 0.00 -49.97 -0.34
C LEU A 7 1.47 -49.90 0.08
N ILE A 8 2.38 -49.57 -0.85
CA ILE A 8 3.82 -49.43 -0.55
C ILE A 8 4.10 -48.20 0.33
N ILE A 9 3.42 -47.07 0.09
CA ILE A 9 3.54 -45.87 0.95
C ILE A 9 2.96 -46.15 2.35
N GLY A 10 1.82 -46.86 2.44
CA GLY A 10 1.22 -47.26 3.72
C GLY A 10 2.12 -48.20 4.53
N LEU A 11 2.78 -49.17 3.89
CA LEU A 11 3.73 -50.08 4.53
C LEU A 11 5.04 -49.38 4.93
N ALA A 12 5.54 -48.43 4.13
CA ALA A 12 6.74 -47.64 4.48
C ALA A 12 6.52 -46.71 5.70
N LEU A 13 5.29 -46.22 5.89
CA LEU A 13 4.90 -45.43 7.06
C LEU A 13 4.73 -46.29 8.33
N LEU A 14 4.39 -47.57 8.19
CA LEU A 14 4.30 -48.52 9.31
C LEU A 14 5.63 -49.18 9.68
N ALA A 15 6.55 -49.33 8.71
CA ALA A 15 7.87 -49.94 8.91
C ALA A 15 8.94 -48.93 9.41
N SER A 16 8.63 -47.63 9.42
CA SER A 16 9.48 -46.64 10.08
C SER A 16 9.05 -46.49 11.53
N THR A 17 9.53 -47.36 12.40
CA THR A 17 9.58 -47.06 13.84
C THR A 17 10.67 -46.02 14.07
N TYR A 18 10.45 -44.80 13.55
CA TYR A 18 11.11 -43.65 14.12
C TYR A 18 10.54 -43.52 15.53
N ASN A 19 11.34 -43.86 16.53
CA ASN A 19 11.13 -43.37 17.89
C ASN A 19 11.15 -41.85 17.80
N SER A 20 9.99 -41.24 17.54
CA SER A 20 9.79 -39.80 17.68
C SER A 20 9.89 -39.54 19.18
N PRO A 21 10.94 -38.88 19.68
CA PRO A 21 11.25 -38.85 21.10
C PRO A 21 10.34 -37.89 21.90
N ALA A 22 9.12 -37.63 21.41
CA ALA A 22 8.32 -36.48 21.82
C ALA A 22 6.81 -36.73 21.60
N PRO A 23 6.00 -36.87 22.66
CA PRO A 23 4.55 -36.93 22.54
C PRO A 23 3.97 -35.57 22.13
N LEU A 24 2.98 -35.57 21.23
CA LEU A 24 2.09 -34.43 21.01
C LEU A 24 1.14 -34.32 22.21
N ILE A 25 1.17 -33.19 22.92
CA ILE A 25 0.32 -32.95 24.09
C ILE A 25 -0.77 -31.95 23.74
N TYR A 26 -2.03 -32.28 24.03
CA TYR A 26 -3.15 -31.35 23.93
C TYR A 26 -3.39 -30.66 25.26
N LYS A 27 -3.32 -29.32 25.27
CA LYS A 27 -3.67 -28.50 26.44
C LYS A 27 -4.90 -27.66 26.13
N ARG A 28 -5.92 -27.74 27.00
CA ARG A 28 -7.19 -27.00 26.86
C ARG A 28 -6.90 -25.50 26.70
N GLY A 29 -7.32 -24.92 25.58
CA GLY A 29 -7.10 -23.50 25.24
C GLY A 29 -5.79 -23.15 24.52
N TYR A 30 -4.81 -24.07 24.43
CA TYR A 30 -3.55 -23.89 23.71
C TYR A 30 -3.47 -24.75 22.43
N GLY A 31 -4.24 -25.82 22.34
CA GLY A 31 -4.24 -26.75 21.21
C GLY A 31 -3.14 -27.80 21.35
N TRP A 32 -2.80 -28.45 20.23
CA TRP A 32 -1.71 -29.43 20.18
C TRP A 32 -0.34 -28.74 20.19
N SER A 33 0.57 -29.22 21.04
CA SER A 33 1.97 -28.80 21.06
C SER A 33 2.93 -29.99 21.01
N TYR A 34 4.04 -29.81 20.31
CA TYR A 34 5.16 -30.75 20.24
C TYR A 34 6.22 -30.37 21.29
N GLU A 35 6.76 -31.35 22.04
CA GLU A 35 7.78 -31.16 23.09
C GLU A 35 9.03 -32.01 22.78
N PRO A 36 10.15 -31.46 22.28
CA PRO A 36 11.35 -32.25 21.99
C PRO A 36 12.08 -32.74 23.26
N ALA A 37 12.70 -33.93 23.19
CA ALA A 37 13.58 -34.45 24.23
C ALA A 37 14.86 -33.59 24.39
N THR A 38 15.24 -33.33 25.64
CA THR A 38 16.32 -32.41 26.04
C THR A 38 17.71 -32.82 25.55
N ARG A 39 18.48 -31.84 25.05
CA ARG A 39 19.95 -31.87 24.95
C ARG A 39 20.49 -30.52 25.46
N ASP A 40 21.51 -30.54 26.32
CA ASP A 40 22.37 -29.39 26.66
C ASP A 40 21.78 -28.22 27.49
N GLY A 41 20.89 -28.48 28.46
CA GLY A 41 20.62 -27.52 29.54
C GLY A 41 19.78 -26.27 29.20
N LYS A 42 19.13 -26.22 28.03
CA LYS A 42 18.12 -25.20 27.70
C LYS A 42 16.78 -25.47 28.39
N LEU A 43 16.01 -24.41 28.64
CA LEU A 43 14.65 -24.43 29.24
C LEU A 43 13.84 -25.64 28.73
N ARG A 44 13.55 -26.60 29.62
CA ARG A 44 12.58 -27.68 29.36
C ARG A 44 11.25 -27.01 29.00
N ASP A 45 10.58 -27.48 27.96
CA ASP A 45 9.20 -27.08 27.57
C ASP A 45 8.15 -27.38 28.69
N GLY A 46 8.59 -27.83 29.87
CA GLY A 46 7.79 -28.10 31.07
C GLY A 46 7.98 -27.18 32.28
N ASP A 47 8.98 -26.27 32.32
CA ASP A 47 9.17 -25.32 33.44
C ASP A 47 9.24 -23.85 32.97
N TRP A 48 8.37 -23.50 32.02
CA TRP A 48 8.14 -22.10 31.60
C TRP A 48 6.97 -21.45 32.34
N GLU A 49 6.17 -22.24 33.08
CA GLU A 49 5.02 -21.72 33.82
C GLU A 49 5.45 -21.11 35.16
N ARG A 50 4.91 -19.93 35.48
CA ARG A 50 5.14 -19.24 36.75
C ARG A 50 3.81 -18.88 37.39
N LYS A 51 3.84 -18.67 38.72
CA LYS A 51 2.64 -18.35 39.50
C LYS A 51 2.25 -16.87 39.44
N ARG A 52 3.20 -15.99 39.12
CA ARG A 52 3.00 -14.54 39.06
C ARG A 52 3.11 -14.05 37.62
N ALA A 53 2.31 -13.05 37.27
CA ALA A 53 2.32 -12.42 35.95
C ALA A 53 3.71 -11.88 35.55
N LYS A 54 4.41 -11.21 36.49
CA LYS A 54 5.76 -10.67 36.29
C LYS A 54 6.74 -11.76 35.87
N ASP A 55 6.86 -12.82 36.69
CA ASP A 55 7.78 -13.93 36.42
C ASP A 55 7.41 -14.65 35.12
N GLN A 56 6.11 -14.78 34.82
CA GLN A 56 5.65 -15.41 33.59
C GLN A 56 6.00 -14.58 32.35
N LEU A 57 5.91 -13.26 32.43
CA LEU A 57 6.37 -12.35 31.37
C LEU A 57 7.89 -12.45 31.21
N GLU A 58 8.65 -12.51 32.29
CA GLU A 58 10.10 -12.62 32.23
C GLU A 58 10.57 -13.88 31.47
N VAL A 59 9.86 -15.01 31.64
CA VAL A 59 10.08 -16.21 30.81
C VAL A 59 9.87 -15.91 29.32
N SER A 60 8.87 -15.11 28.97
CA SER A 60 8.64 -14.70 27.59
C SER A 60 9.77 -13.83 27.04
N LEU A 61 10.29 -12.90 27.84
CA LEU A 61 11.36 -11.98 27.44
C LEU A 61 12.65 -12.76 27.16
N ARG A 62 13.09 -13.58 28.13
CA ARG A 62 14.31 -14.41 27.99
C ARG A 62 14.20 -15.37 26.81
N ALA A 63 13.05 -16.06 26.68
CA ALA A 63 12.83 -16.95 25.55
C ALA A 63 12.83 -16.20 24.20
N PHE A 64 12.43 -14.92 24.17
CA PHE A 64 12.51 -14.11 22.96
C PHE A 64 13.96 -13.76 22.59
N GLU A 65 14.76 -13.37 23.59
CA GLU A 65 16.19 -13.07 23.44
C GLU A 65 17.00 -14.29 22.99
N GLU A 66 16.63 -15.49 23.47
CA GLU A 66 17.18 -16.78 23.03
C GLU A 66 16.63 -17.25 21.66
N GLU A 67 15.85 -16.42 20.96
CA GLU A 67 15.17 -16.73 19.71
C GLU A 67 14.18 -17.92 19.78
N ASN A 68 13.84 -18.36 20.98
CA ASN A 68 12.81 -19.37 21.23
C ASN A 68 11.41 -18.73 21.22
N TYR A 69 11.01 -18.27 20.03
CA TYR A 69 9.73 -17.58 19.80
C TYR A 69 8.50 -18.45 20.07
N SER A 70 8.65 -19.78 20.15
CA SER A 70 7.56 -20.68 20.52
C SER A 70 7.24 -20.58 22.01
N VAL A 71 8.26 -20.69 22.86
CA VAL A 71 8.11 -20.55 24.32
C VAL A 71 7.73 -19.11 24.67
N SER A 72 8.35 -18.11 24.03
CA SER A 72 7.99 -16.71 24.21
C SER A 72 6.50 -16.46 23.97
N TYR A 73 5.98 -16.92 22.83
CA TYR A 73 4.55 -16.85 22.53
C TYR A 73 3.68 -17.55 23.59
N LYS A 74 4.02 -18.77 24.01
CA LYS A 74 3.24 -19.53 25.01
C LYS A 74 3.18 -18.79 26.35
N ALA A 75 4.35 -18.32 26.82
CA ALA A 75 4.51 -17.61 28.08
C ALA A 75 3.75 -16.27 28.09
N ALA A 76 3.95 -15.43 27.07
CA ALA A 76 3.24 -14.16 26.95
C ALA A 76 1.72 -14.37 26.83
N ARG A 77 1.27 -15.33 26.01
CA ARG A 77 -0.16 -15.62 25.86
C ARG A 77 -0.80 -16.07 27.18
N ARG A 78 -0.05 -16.79 28.03
CA ARG A 78 -0.52 -17.16 29.36
C ARG A 78 -0.72 -15.93 30.24
N VAL A 79 0.17 -14.94 30.20
CA VAL A 79 0.00 -13.69 30.96
C VAL A 79 -1.33 -13.02 30.63
N ILE A 80 -1.63 -12.88 29.33
CA ILE A 80 -2.85 -12.24 28.84
C ILE A 80 -4.11 -13.03 29.25
N LYS A 81 -4.01 -14.36 29.32
CA LYS A 81 -5.14 -15.24 29.62
C LYS A 81 -5.44 -15.33 31.11
N GLU A 82 -4.41 -15.52 31.93
CA GLU A 82 -4.56 -15.78 33.36
C GLU A 82 -4.54 -14.48 34.19
N TRP A 83 -3.86 -13.43 33.70
CA TRP A 83 -3.78 -12.12 34.36
C TRP A 83 -4.05 -10.96 33.39
N PRO A 84 -5.24 -10.91 32.76
CA PRO A 84 -5.59 -9.91 31.73
C PRO A 84 -5.56 -8.46 32.23
N LEU A 85 -5.79 -8.24 33.53
CA LEU A 85 -5.82 -6.90 34.15
C LEU A 85 -4.47 -6.50 34.79
N SER A 86 -3.43 -7.32 34.65
CA SER A 86 -2.13 -6.98 35.20
C SER A 86 -1.42 -5.91 34.37
N ASP A 87 -0.55 -5.11 35.01
CA ASP A 87 0.32 -4.14 34.32
C ASP A 87 1.26 -4.79 33.30
N PHE A 88 1.43 -6.12 33.37
CA PHE A 88 2.24 -6.93 32.46
C PHE A 88 1.48 -7.38 31.21
N ALA A 89 0.15 -7.27 31.18
CA ALA A 89 -0.68 -7.72 30.06
C ALA A 89 -0.39 -6.97 28.74
N PRO A 90 -0.15 -5.64 28.71
CA PRO A 90 0.22 -4.95 27.48
C PRO A 90 1.57 -5.42 26.92
N ALA A 91 2.59 -5.54 27.78
CA ALA A 91 3.90 -6.05 27.38
C ALA A 91 3.81 -7.50 26.88
N ALA A 92 3.03 -8.35 27.55
CA ALA A 92 2.78 -9.70 27.06
C ALA A 92 2.07 -9.71 25.68
N GLN A 93 1.04 -8.88 25.49
CA GLN A 93 0.35 -8.76 24.20
C GLN A 93 1.31 -8.29 23.08
N TYR A 94 2.24 -7.40 23.40
CA TYR A 94 3.33 -7.00 22.51
C TYR A 94 4.23 -8.18 22.13
N TYR A 95 4.69 -8.98 23.10
CA TYR A 95 5.57 -10.13 22.86
C TYR A 95 4.87 -11.30 22.15
N VAL A 96 3.54 -11.43 22.27
CA VAL A 96 2.74 -12.33 21.41
C VAL A 96 2.86 -11.87 19.94
N GLY A 97 2.70 -10.57 19.68
CA GLY A 97 2.87 -9.99 18.34
C GLY A 97 4.29 -10.18 17.79
N ARG A 98 5.31 -9.83 18.58
CA ARG A 98 6.73 -10.00 18.23
C ARG A 98 7.09 -11.44 17.94
N SER A 99 6.60 -12.39 18.74
CA SER A 99 6.83 -13.82 18.52
C SER A 99 6.19 -14.31 17.21
N TYR A 100 5.01 -13.81 16.86
CA TYR A 100 4.44 -14.10 15.54
C TYR A 100 5.25 -13.49 14.41
N GLU A 101 5.70 -12.24 14.56
CA GLU A 101 6.48 -11.53 13.55
C GLU A 101 7.80 -12.25 13.27
N ALA A 102 8.55 -12.60 14.31
CA ALA A 102 9.82 -13.31 14.20
C ALA A 102 9.67 -14.69 13.52
N ARG A 103 8.51 -15.33 13.66
CA ARG A 103 8.15 -16.60 12.98
C ARG A 103 7.59 -16.39 11.56
N GLY A 104 7.66 -15.18 11.03
CA GLY A 104 7.13 -14.80 9.71
C GLY A 104 5.60 -14.86 9.61
N ARG A 105 4.89 -14.88 10.74
CA ARG A 105 3.41 -14.91 10.82
C ARG A 105 2.83 -13.50 10.87
N ASP A 106 3.22 -12.66 9.93
CA ASP A 106 2.94 -11.22 9.88
C ASP A 106 1.45 -10.86 10.00
N GLU A 107 0.53 -11.60 9.36
CA GLU A 107 -0.92 -11.33 9.50
C GLU A 107 -1.38 -11.46 10.96
N LYS A 108 -0.84 -12.46 11.67
CA LYS A 108 -1.13 -12.67 13.09
C LYS A 108 -0.45 -11.59 13.92
N ALA A 109 0.83 -11.31 13.64
CA ALA A 109 1.58 -10.26 14.34
C ALA A 109 0.85 -8.91 14.25
N PHE A 110 0.47 -8.49 13.04
CA PHE A 110 -0.28 -7.26 12.81
C PHE A 110 -1.58 -7.22 13.62
N LYS A 111 -2.34 -8.32 13.64
CA LYS A 111 -3.58 -8.43 14.43
C LYS A 111 -3.33 -8.32 15.93
N GLU A 112 -2.28 -8.94 16.45
CA GLU A 112 -1.96 -8.87 17.88
C GLU A 112 -1.42 -7.48 18.28
N TYR A 113 -0.70 -6.79 17.38
CA TYR A 113 -0.37 -5.38 17.54
C TYR A 113 -1.62 -4.48 17.48
N GLN A 114 -2.61 -4.78 16.62
CA GLN A 114 -3.85 -4.00 16.58
C GLN A 114 -4.61 -4.11 17.90
N LYS A 115 -4.75 -5.32 18.44
CA LYS A 115 -5.36 -5.54 19.77
C LYS A 115 -4.63 -4.81 20.88
N LEU A 116 -3.30 -4.75 20.83
CA LEU A 116 -2.49 -4.01 21.80
C LEU A 116 -2.89 -2.52 21.81
N LEU A 117 -2.93 -1.89 20.63
CA LEU A 117 -3.29 -0.48 20.49
C LEU A 117 -4.75 -0.19 20.85
N GLU A 118 -5.67 -1.11 20.54
CA GLU A 118 -7.10 -1.00 20.84
C GLU A 118 -7.38 -1.14 22.34
N ASN A 119 -6.75 -2.11 23.01
CA ASN A 119 -7.02 -2.40 24.42
C ASN A 119 -6.19 -1.56 25.38
N TYR A 120 -5.04 -1.07 24.95
CA TYR A 120 -4.09 -0.35 25.80
C TYR A 120 -3.57 0.92 25.09
N PRO A 121 -4.40 1.96 24.92
CA PRO A 121 -4.02 3.16 24.16
C PRO A 121 -2.92 4.02 24.80
N LYS A 122 -2.56 3.77 26.07
CA LYS A 122 -1.53 4.52 26.82
C LYS A 122 -0.21 3.74 27.00
N ILE A 123 0.05 2.73 26.17
CA ILE A 123 1.31 1.96 26.25
C ILE A 123 2.53 2.83 25.96
N GLU A 124 3.64 2.55 26.65
CA GLU A 124 4.90 3.30 26.47
C GLU A 124 5.47 3.15 25.06
N ASN A 125 5.41 1.94 24.48
CA ASN A 125 5.97 1.64 23.17
C ASN A 125 4.98 1.85 22.00
N TYR A 126 4.00 2.76 22.14
CA TYR A 126 2.94 3.01 21.16
C TYR A 126 3.47 3.25 19.73
N GLN A 127 4.46 4.14 19.58
CA GLN A 127 5.07 4.47 18.29
C GLN A 127 5.81 3.28 17.69
N GLU A 128 6.54 2.50 18.51
CA GLU A 128 7.24 1.30 18.02
C GLU A 128 6.25 0.28 17.43
N VAL A 129 5.09 0.10 18.07
CA VAL A 129 4.05 -0.83 17.61
C VAL A 129 3.46 -0.39 16.26
N LEU A 130 3.22 0.91 16.07
CA LEU A 130 2.78 1.45 14.78
C LEU A 130 3.85 1.25 13.69
N THR A 131 5.13 1.49 14.01
CA THR A 131 6.25 1.24 13.09
C THR A 131 6.34 -0.23 12.72
N ARG A 132 6.18 -1.16 13.67
CA ARG A 132 6.16 -2.61 13.39
C ARG A 132 5.01 -2.99 12.45
N GLN A 133 3.83 -2.42 12.66
CA GLN A 133 2.69 -2.64 11.78
C GLN A 133 2.94 -2.09 10.38
N TYR A 134 3.56 -0.92 10.29
CA TYR A 134 3.97 -0.28 9.05
C TYR A 134 4.97 -1.14 8.27
N GLU A 135 6.00 -1.66 8.93
CA GLU A 135 6.97 -2.58 8.30
C GLU A 135 6.33 -3.86 7.79
N ILE A 136 5.38 -4.42 8.55
CA ILE A 136 4.59 -5.57 8.09
C ILE A 136 3.81 -5.21 6.82
N ALA A 137 3.12 -4.06 6.78
CA ALA A 137 2.36 -3.61 5.63
C ALA A 137 3.28 -3.36 4.41
N ASN A 138 4.48 -2.80 4.62
CA ASN A 138 5.51 -2.63 3.59
C ASN A 138 5.92 -3.95 2.93
N ARG A 139 6.10 -5.02 3.72
CA ARG A 139 6.39 -6.35 3.16
C ARG A 139 5.26 -6.84 2.24
N TYR A 140 4.00 -6.58 2.59
CA TYR A 140 2.85 -6.91 1.72
C TYR A 140 2.78 -6.05 0.48
N LEU A 141 3.08 -4.75 0.58
CA LEU A 141 3.20 -3.85 -0.57
C LEU A 141 4.34 -4.27 -1.52
N ALA A 142 5.43 -4.80 -0.97
CA ALA A 142 6.56 -5.36 -1.73
C ALA A 142 6.27 -6.73 -2.36
N GLY A 143 5.08 -7.30 -2.13
CA GLY A 143 4.62 -8.51 -2.81
C GLY A 143 4.67 -9.79 -1.98
N LYS A 144 4.84 -9.70 -0.66
CA LYS A 144 4.61 -10.82 0.27
C LYS A 144 3.21 -11.39 0.07
N ARG A 145 3.10 -12.73 0.09
CA ARG A 145 1.82 -13.44 -0.08
C ARG A 145 1.08 -13.56 1.24
N PHE A 146 -0.22 -13.29 1.21
CA PHE A 146 -1.16 -13.61 2.27
C PHE A 146 -1.39 -15.13 2.32
N ARG A 147 -1.67 -15.64 3.52
CA ARG A 147 -1.90 -17.07 3.74
C ARG A 147 -3.37 -17.41 3.63
N LEU A 148 -3.69 -18.38 2.78
CA LEU A 148 -4.98 -19.05 2.80
C LEU A 148 -5.07 -19.93 4.06
N PHE A 149 -6.21 -19.87 4.74
CA PHE A 149 -6.46 -20.55 6.03
C PHE A 149 -5.37 -20.30 7.11
N GLY A 150 -4.63 -19.20 7.00
CA GLY A 150 -3.54 -18.86 7.92
C GLY A 150 -2.30 -19.76 7.83
N ARG A 151 -2.21 -20.65 6.82
CA ARG A 151 -1.11 -21.61 6.67
C ARG A 151 -0.38 -21.50 5.33
N ILE A 152 -1.10 -21.47 4.22
CA ILE A 152 -0.53 -21.63 2.87
C ILE A 152 -0.36 -20.26 2.20
N PRO A 153 0.86 -19.74 2.00
CA PRO A 153 1.09 -18.45 1.33
C PRO A 153 0.72 -18.53 -0.15
N LEU A 154 -0.41 -17.95 -0.53
CA LEU A 154 -1.02 -18.23 -1.84
C LEU A 154 -1.13 -16.97 -2.73
N TYR A 155 -1.70 -15.88 -2.22
CA TYR A 155 -2.11 -14.75 -3.05
C TYR A 155 -1.55 -13.42 -2.54
N ARG A 156 -1.40 -12.46 -3.45
CA ARG A 156 -1.15 -11.04 -3.13
C ARG A 156 -2.49 -10.30 -3.10
N SER A 157 -2.63 -9.31 -2.25
CA SER A 157 -3.87 -8.50 -2.17
C SER A 157 -3.55 -7.09 -1.73
N MET A 158 -3.47 -6.17 -2.69
CA MET A 158 -3.22 -4.76 -2.40
C MET A 158 -4.39 -4.11 -1.66
N GLU A 159 -5.62 -4.57 -1.86
CA GLU A 159 -6.77 -4.12 -1.06
C GLU A 159 -6.60 -4.46 0.43
N LYS A 160 -6.11 -5.66 0.77
CA LYS A 160 -5.78 -6.00 2.15
C LYS A 160 -4.62 -5.15 2.67
N THR A 161 -3.60 -4.92 1.86
CA THR A 161 -2.48 -4.03 2.20
C THR A 161 -2.97 -2.60 2.50
N VAL A 162 -3.86 -2.04 1.68
CA VAL A 162 -4.52 -0.74 1.93
C VAL A 162 -5.21 -0.73 3.29
N LYS A 163 -6.02 -1.75 3.59
CA LYS A 163 -6.70 -1.89 4.89
C LYS A 163 -5.74 -1.97 6.07
N MET A 164 -4.51 -2.45 5.88
CA MET A 164 -3.49 -2.45 6.92
C MET A 164 -2.96 -1.02 7.17
N TYR A 165 -2.62 -0.27 6.13
CA TYR A 165 -2.24 1.14 6.27
C TYR A 165 -3.35 2.01 6.87
N GLU A 166 -4.59 1.83 6.44
CA GLU A 166 -5.74 2.55 6.99
C GLU A 166 -5.88 2.35 8.50
N LYS A 167 -5.64 1.13 9.00
CA LYS A 167 -5.65 0.83 10.44
C LYS A 167 -4.50 1.51 11.20
N ILE A 168 -3.30 1.55 10.62
CA ILE A 168 -2.16 2.26 11.21
C ILE A 168 -2.51 3.75 11.37
N ILE A 169 -3.01 4.37 10.30
CA ILE A 169 -3.39 5.79 10.28
C ILE A 169 -4.56 6.06 11.23
N LYS A 170 -5.53 5.15 11.33
CA LYS A 170 -6.66 5.29 12.25
C LYS A 170 -6.19 5.31 13.71
N ASN A 171 -5.23 4.46 14.06
CA ASN A 171 -4.73 4.37 15.43
C ASN A 171 -3.80 5.55 15.75
N GLY A 172 -2.85 5.88 14.87
CA GLY A 172 -1.93 6.99 15.05
C GLY A 172 -1.92 7.96 13.88
N PRO A 173 -2.92 8.85 13.73
CA PRO A 173 -3.01 9.76 12.58
C PRO A 173 -1.87 10.79 12.52
N TYR A 174 -1.21 11.06 13.65
CA TYR A 174 -0.05 11.96 13.75
C TYR A 174 1.24 11.21 14.09
N SER A 175 1.26 9.88 13.94
CA SER A 175 2.49 9.09 14.12
C SER A 175 3.50 9.36 12.99
N ASP A 176 4.77 9.06 13.24
CA ASP A 176 5.84 9.31 12.27
C ASP A 176 5.65 8.55 10.95
N VAL A 177 4.99 7.39 11.02
CA VAL A 177 4.70 6.54 9.86
C VAL A 177 3.39 6.87 9.15
N ALA A 178 2.50 7.68 9.75
CA ALA A 178 1.18 7.95 9.19
C ALA A 178 1.20 8.71 7.85
N PRO A 179 2.10 9.69 7.62
CA PRO A 179 2.23 10.35 6.33
C PRO A 179 2.65 9.38 5.22
N ASP A 180 3.71 8.62 5.44
CA ASP A 180 4.20 7.64 4.46
C ASP A 180 3.19 6.50 4.25
N ALA A 181 2.51 6.03 5.31
CA ALA A 181 1.43 5.05 5.19
C ALA A 181 0.28 5.54 4.28
N GLN A 182 -0.09 6.82 4.36
CA GLN A 182 -1.12 7.40 3.49
C GLN A 182 -0.64 7.45 2.02
N MET A 183 0.64 7.78 1.79
CA MET A 183 1.26 7.70 0.47
C MET A 183 1.29 6.25 -0.06
N LYS A 184 1.61 5.27 0.79
CA LYS A 184 1.60 3.85 0.43
C LYS A 184 0.21 3.31 0.08
N ILE A 185 -0.88 3.90 0.60
CA ILE A 185 -2.24 3.59 0.15
C ILE A 185 -2.41 4.00 -1.32
N GLY A 186 -1.91 5.17 -1.72
CA GLY A 186 -1.87 5.61 -3.11
C GLY A 186 -1.13 4.61 -3.98
N THR A 187 0.11 4.28 -3.62
CA THR A 187 0.95 3.32 -4.35
C THR A 187 0.31 1.93 -4.46
N ALA A 188 -0.36 1.45 -3.42
CA ALA A 188 -1.06 0.16 -3.44
C ALA A 188 -2.24 0.14 -4.42
N ASN A 189 -2.92 1.27 -4.59
CA ASN A 189 -4.01 1.42 -5.57
C ASN A 189 -3.47 1.57 -6.99
N GLU A 190 -2.35 2.29 -7.20
CA GLU A 190 -1.67 2.35 -8.50
C GLU A 190 -1.25 0.97 -8.99
N LYS A 191 -0.73 0.10 -8.10
CA LYS A 191 -0.39 -1.30 -8.42
C LYS A 191 -1.58 -2.17 -8.86
N GLN A 192 -2.80 -1.67 -8.75
CA GLN A 192 -4.04 -2.32 -9.20
C GLN A 192 -4.71 -1.56 -10.35
N ASP A 193 -4.04 -0.57 -10.95
CA ASP A 193 -4.58 0.34 -11.96
C ASP A 193 -5.85 1.09 -11.46
N LYS A 194 -5.98 1.23 -10.14
CA LYS A 194 -7.08 1.97 -9.49
C LYS A 194 -6.70 3.44 -9.34
N PHE A 195 -6.69 4.16 -10.47
CA PHE A 195 -6.25 5.55 -10.54
C PHE A 195 -7.00 6.47 -9.58
N LEU A 196 -8.34 6.47 -9.60
CA LEU A 196 -9.14 7.37 -8.76
C LEU A 196 -8.93 7.12 -7.24
N PRO A 197 -8.96 5.87 -6.73
CA PRO A 197 -8.57 5.59 -5.35
C PRO A 197 -7.13 5.99 -5.00
N ALA A 198 -6.19 5.85 -5.93
CA ALA A 198 -4.80 6.24 -5.73
C ALA A 198 -4.66 7.76 -5.56
N VAL A 199 -5.21 8.53 -6.51
CA VAL A 199 -5.25 10.00 -6.43
C VAL A 199 -5.85 10.46 -5.11
N ARG A 200 -7.04 9.96 -4.75
CA ARG A 200 -7.71 10.35 -3.49
C ARG A 200 -6.84 10.09 -2.26
N ALA A 201 -6.02 9.05 -2.29
CA ALA A 201 -5.11 8.75 -1.20
C ALA A 201 -3.94 9.74 -1.13
N TYR A 202 -3.43 10.17 -2.29
CA TYR A 202 -2.39 11.20 -2.39
C TYR A 202 -2.92 12.59 -2.02
N GLU A 203 -4.06 13.03 -2.57
CA GLU A 203 -4.73 14.28 -2.17
C GLU A 203 -4.95 14.33 -0.65
N LYS A 204 -5.44 13.23 -0.06
CA LYS A 204 -5.60 13.13 1.39
C LYS A 204 -4.28 13.23 2.17
N ALA A 205 -3.16 12.77 1.61
CA ALA A 205 -1.85 12.95 2.22
C ALA A 205 -1.43 14.43 2.19
N ALA A 206 -1.61 15.09 1.04
CA ALA A 206 -1.32 16.51 0.87
C ALA A 206 -2.15 17.37 1.84
N ASP A 207 -3.46 17.12 1.92
CA ASP A 207 -4.38 17.86 2.77
C ASP A 207 -4.07 17.66 4.26
N ARG A 208 -3.87 16.41 4.68
CA ARG A 208 -3.70 16.09 6.10
C ARG A 208 -2.34 16.49 6.66
N TYR A 209 -1.31 16.41 5.85
CA TYR A 209 0.08 16.63 6.25
C TYR A 209 0.68 17.84 5.52
N HIS A 210 -0.15 18.86 5.26
CA HIS A 210 0.22 20.07 4.53
C HIS A 210 1.34 20.87 5.24
N ASP A 211 1.49 20.71 6.55
CA ASP A 211 2.55 21.27 7.38
C ASP A 211 3.92 20.62 7.10
N ARG A 212 3.93 19.39 6.57
CA ARG A 212 5.12 18.66 6.15
C ARG A 212 5.36 18.87 4.65
N LYS A 213 5.93 20.02 4.29
CA LYS A 213 6.15 20.46 2.89
C LYS A 213 6.64 19.36 1.94
N ASN A 214 7.65 18.57 2.33
CA ASN A 214 8.18 17.49 1.48
C ASN A 214 7.15 16.38 1.19
N ILE A 215 6.32 16.03 2.18
CA ILE A 215 5.26 15.03 2.01
C ILE A 215 4.15 15.61 1.14
N ALA A 216 3.73 16.84 1.39
CA ALA A 216 2.66 17.49 0.64
C ALA A 216 3.06 17.71 -0.84
N ALA A 217 4.29 18.12 -1.10
CA ALA A 217 4.86 18.21 -2.44
C ALA A 217 4.88 16.86 -3.15
N ASP A 218 5.40 15.80 -2.50
CA ASP A 218 5.41 14.45 -3.06
C ASP A 218 4.00 13.92 -3.34
N ALA A 219 3.05 14.18 -2.44
CA ALA A 219 1.65 13.80 -2.58
C ALA A 219 0.98 14.45 -3.79
N ILE A 220 1.08 15.77 -3.95
CA ILE A 220 0.47 16.49 -5.08
C ILE A 220 1.12 16.04 -6.39
N TYR A 221 2.45 15.92 -6.43
CA TYR A 221 3.15 15.43 -7.60
C TYR A 221 2.71 14.00 -7.97
N LYS A 222 2.61 13.09 -7.00
CA LYS A 222 2.11 11.72 -7.21
C LYS A 222 0.66 11.69 -7.70
N ALA A 223 -0.22 12.54 -7.18
CA ALA A 223 -1.58 12.68 -7.69
C ALA A 223 -1.59 13.09 -9.18
N GLY A 224 -0.74 14.07 -9.55
CA GLY A 224 -0.54 14.48 -10.94
C GLY A 224 -0.04 13.34 -11.83
N GLU A 225 0.97 12.58 -11.38
CA GLU A 225 1.49 11.40 -12.08
C GLU A 225 0.40 10.32 -12.29
N THR A 226 -0.42 10.07 -11.26
CA THR A 226 -1.52 9.10 -11.37
C THR A 226 -2.58 9.55 -12.37
N TYR A 227 -2.98 10.83 -12.35
CA TYR A 227 -3.90 11.37 -13.36
C TYR A 227 -3.30 11.35 -14.76
N TYR A 228 -2.01 11.65 -14.90
CA TYR A 228 -1.29 11.58 -16.18
C TYR A 228 -1.27 10.16 -16.73
N ALA A 229 -0.96 9.17 -15.89
CA ALA A 229 -1.00 7.75 -16.26
C ALA A 229 -2.41 7.34 -16.70
N GLN A 230 -3.45 7.78 -15.98
CA GLN A 230 -4.85 7.53 -16.35
C GLN A 230 -5.21 8.17 -17.70
N ALA A 231 -4.82 9.43 -17.94
CA ALA A 231 -5.07 10.13 -19.20
C ALA A 231 -4.41 9.41 -20.38
N LYS A 232 -3.20 8.88 -20.19
CA LYS A 232 -2.53 8.09 -21.24
C LYS A 232 -3.19 6.73 -21.50
N ALA A 233 -3.73 6.09 -20.47
CA ALA A 233 -4.45 4.83 -20.61
C ALA A 233 -5.84 5.02 -21.27
N ALA A 234 -6.45 6.18 -21.08
CA ALA A 234 -7.74 6.56 -21.64
C ALA A 234 -7.59 7.79 -22.56
N GLU A 235 -6.89 7.61 -23.69
CA GLU A 235 -6.46 8.69 -24.60
C GLU A 235 -7.57 9.67 -25.04
N TYR A 236 -8.82 9.22 -25.07
CA TYR A 236 -9.98 10.05 -25.44
C TYR A 236 -10.64 10.79 -24.25
N ASP A 237 -10.26 10.52 -23.00
CA ASP A 237 -10.81 11.19 -21.82
C ASP A 237 -10.12 12.53 -21.56
N GLN A 238 -10.63 13.57 -22.23
CA GLN A 238 -10.19 14.95 -22.07
C GLN A 238 -10.36 15.48 -20.64
N GLY A 239 -11.29 14.91 -19.85
CA GLY A 239 -11.55 15.32 -18.48
C GLY A 239 -10.41 14.93 -17.53
N VAL A 240 -9.86 13.72 -17.70
CA VAL A 240 -8.71 13.26 -16.90
C VAL A 240 -7.44 14.04 -17.27
N ALA A 241 -7.21 14.31 -18.56
CA ALA A 241 -6.09 15.14 -19.00
C ALA A 241 -6.14 16.55 -18.36
N LYS A 242 -7.34 17.15 -18.29
CA LYS A 242 -7.54 18.44 -17.61
C LYS A 242 -7.16 18.37 -16.13
N LYS A 243 -7.59 17.33 -15.40
CA LYS A 243 -7.23 17.13 -13.98
C LYS A 243 -5.72 16.97 -13.77
N ALA A 244 -5.05 16.26 -14.66
CA ALA A 244 -3.59 16.13 -14.62
C ALA A 244 -2.90 17.50 -14.81
N ILE A 245 -3.33 18.29 -15.80
CA ILE A 245 -2.81 19.65 -16.04
C ILE A 245 -3.03 20.53 -14.80
N GLU A 246 -4.25 20.53 -14.23
CA GLU A 246 -4.59 21.31 -13.04
C GLU A 246 -3.69 20.91 -11.86
N THR A 247 -3.58 19.61 -11.57
CA THR A 247 -2.78 19.10 -10.44
C THR A 247 -1.29 19.43 -10.58
N PHE A 248 -0.71 19.30 -11.79
CA PHE A 248 0.68 19.70 -12.01
C PHE A 248 0.87 21.22 -11.98
N THR A 249 -0.12 21.99 -12.42
CA THR A 249 -0.07 23.46 -12.32
C THR A 249 -0.07 23.90 -10.87
N ASP A 250 -0.90 23.27 -10.03
CA ASP A 250 -0.92 23.49 -8.59
C ASP A 250 0.45 23.13 -7.97
N PHE A 251 1.03 21.99 -8.35
CA PHE A 251 2.37 21.59 -7.88
C PHE A 251 3.44 22.64 -8.21
N VAL A 252 3.51 23.09 -9.48
CA VAL A 252 4.48 24.10 -9.92
C VAL A 252 4.26 25.45 -9.20
N SER A 253 3.01 25.78 -8.88
CA SER A 253 2.66 27.04 -8.22
C SER A 253 2.95 27.01 -6.73
N LEU A 254 2.70 25.88 -6.06
CA LEU A 254 2.87 25.70 -4.61
C LEU A 254 4.32 25.36 -4.22
N TYR A 255 5.06 24.68 -5.10
CA TYR A 255 6.43 24.21 -4.85
C TYR A 255 7.38 24.58 -5.99
N PRO A 256 7.58 25.87 -6.29
CA PRO A 256 8.35 26.32 -7.46
C PRO A 256 9.85 25.93 -7.44
N GLU A 257 10.39 25.59 -6.27
CA GLU A 257 11.79 25.18 -6.07
C GLU A 257 11.98 23.66 -6.02
N ASP A 258 10.92 22.85 -6.16
CA ASP A 258 11.05 21.38 -6.16
C ASP A 258 11.74 20.92 -7.46
N GLU A 259 12.65 19.96 -7.35
CA GLU A 259 13.45 19.44 -8.47
C GLU A 259 12.60 18.89 -9.63
N ARG A 260 11.33 18.53 -9.36
CA ARG A 260 10.40 17.95 -10.32
C ARG A 260 9.58 18.99 -11.10
N VAL A 261 9.74 20.29 -10.83
CA VAL A 261 8.98 21.36 -11.49
C VAL A 261 9.14 21.32 -13.01
N GLU A 262 10.36 21.14 -13.51
CA GLU A 262 10.61 21.08 -14.96
C GLU A 262 10.01 19.83 -15.61
N ASP A 263 9.96 18.71 -14.89
CA ASP A 263 9.26 17.52 -15.36
C ASP A 263 7.73 17.72 -15.38
N ALA A 264 7.15 18.32 -14.34
CA ALA A 264 5.73 18.66 -14.28
C ALA A 264 5.32 19.59 -15.44
N ARG A 265 6.13 20.61 -15.74
CA ARG A 265 5.93 21.51 -16.90
C ARG A 265 5.92 20.74 -18.22
N LYS A 266 6.89 19.85 -18.44
CA LYS A 266 6.92 18.99 -19.64
C LYS A 266 5.67 18.12 -19.75
N LYS A 267 5.18 17.56 -18.64
CA LYS A 267 3.95 16.75 -18.64
C LYS A 267 2.71 17.58 -18.96
N ILE A 268 2.61 18.81 -18.44
CA ILE A 268 1.56 19.77 -18.83
C ILE A 268 1.61 20.04 -20.34
N ASP A 269 2.78 20.34 -20.89
CA ASP A 269 2.95 20.66 -22.31
C ASP A 269 2.61 19.46 -23.22
N ASN A 270 2.99 18.24 -22.81
CA ASN A 270 2.60 17.02 -23.52
C ASN A 270 1.08 16.84 -23.55
N LEU A 271 0.41 16.99 -22.40
CA LEU A 271 -1.05 16.88 -22.34
C LEU A 271 -1.74 17.95 -23.19
N ARG A 272 -1.27 19.20 -23.12
CA ARG A 272 -1.79 20.31 -23.94
C ARG A 272 -1.58 20.06 -25.43
N THR A 273 -0.46 19.49 -25.82
CA THR A 273 -0.16 19.11 -27.21
C THR A 273 -1.12 18.03 -27.70
N GLU A 274 -1.43 17.01 -26.88
CA GLU A 274 -2.44 16.00 -27.23
C GLU A 274 -3.86 16.60 -27.33
N GLN A 275 -4.23 17.52 -26.45
CA GLN A 275 -5.51 18.23 -26.56
C GLN A 275 -5.57 19.12 -27.82
N ALA A 276 -4.44 19.72 -28.21
CA ALA A 276 -4.31 20.49 -29.43
C ALA A 276 -4.41 19.59 -30.68
N ARG A 277 -3.83 18.39 -30.66
CA ARG A 277 -4.03 17.37 -31.70
C ARG A 277 -5.51 17.03 -31.87
N GLY A 278 -6.23 16.79 -30.77
CA GLY A 278 -7.66 16.52 -30.80
C GLY A 278 -8.46 17.67 -31.44
N ALA A 279 -8.19 18.91 -31.01
CA ALA A 279 -8.84 20.09 -31.58
C ALA A 279 -8.52 20.26 -33.08
N MET A 280 -7.28 19.98 -33.49
CA MET A 280 -6.84 20.01 -34.89
C MET A 280 -7.66 19.04 -35.77
N GLU A 281 -7.86 17.81 -35.31
CA GLU A 281 -8.67 16.82 -36.05
C GLU A 281 -10.13 17.23 -36.18
N VAL A 282 -10.70 17.82 -35.12
CA VAL A 282 -12.06 18.37 -35.18
C VAL A 282 -12.13 19.55 -36.14
N ALA A 283 -11.15 20.45 -36.13
CA ALA A 283 -11.06 21.56 -37.07
C ALA A 283 -11.04 21.08 -38.52
N LYS A 284 -10.19 20.09 -38.83
CA LYS A 284 -10.09 19.44 -40.15
C LYS A 284 -11.42 18.81 -40.58
N TYR A 285 -12.14 18.18 -39.66
CA TYR A 285 -13.47 17.62 -39.91
C TYR A 285 -14.50 18.69 -40.32
N TYR A 286 -14.59 19.80 -39.59
CA TYR A 286 -15.49 20.90 -39.93
C TYR A 286 -15.11 21.56 -41.26
N LEU A 287 -13.81 21.74 -41.50
CA LEU A 287 -13.29 22.30 -42.74
C LEU A 287 -13.69 21.45 -43.96
N LYS A 288 -13.59 20.12 -43.85
CA LYS A 288 -14.00 19.19 -44.92
C LYS A 288 -15.49 19.32 -45.28
N ARG A 289 -16.33 19.71 -44.32
CA ARG A 289 -17.77 19.96 -44.51
C ARG A 289 -18.09 21.39 -44.95
N LYS A 290 -17.06 22.20 -45.26
CA LYS A 290 -17.18 23.63 -45.59
C LYS A 290 -17.83 24.47 -44.47
N ASN A 291 -17.86 23.96 -43.24
CA ASN A 291 -18.28 24.74 -42.09
C ASN A 291 -17.08 25.52 -41.55
N TYR A 292 -16.81 26.65 -42.19
CA TYR A 292 -15.66 27.51 -41.93
C TYR A 292 -15.66 28.12 -40.52
N ASN A 293 -16.82 28.59 -40.04
CA ASN A 293 -16.95 29.15 -38.70
C ASN A 293 -16.66 28.10 -37.62
N GLY A 294 -17.18 26.88 -37.79
CA GLY A 294 -16.87 25.76 -36.90
C GLY A 294 -15.38 25.41 -36.92
N ALA A 295 -14.76 25.31 -38.09
CA ALA A 295 -13.33 25.04 -38.22
C ALA A 295 -12.47 26.11 -37.53
N LEU A 296 -12.81 27.39 -37.68
CA LEU A 296 -12.10 28.50 -37.01
C LEU A 296 -12.11 28.39 -35.49
N VAL A 297 -13.22 27.97 -34.88
CA VAL A 297 -13.30 27.79 -33.42
C VAL A 297 -12.24 26.80 -32.95
N TYR A 298 -12.18 25.62 -33.58
CA TYR A 298 -11.26 24.57 -33.17
C TYR A 298 -9.80 24.88 -33.55
N TYR A 299 -9.53 25.52 -34.69
CA TYR A 299 -8.16 25.98 -34.99
C TYR A 299 -7.67 27.03 -33.99
N ASN A 300 -8.53 27.95 -33.52
CA ASN A 300 -8.14 28.88 -32.45
C ASN A 300 -7.91 28.14 -31.13
N GLU A 301 -8.69 27.11 -30.83
CA GLU A 301 -8.49 26.28 -29.64
C GLU A 301 -7.11 25.59 -29.61
N VAL A 302 -6.59 25.14 -30.77
CA VAL A 302 -5.21 24.63 -30.90
C VAL A 302 -4.20 25.66 -30.39
N LEU A 303 -4.36 26.92 -30.82
CA LEU A 303 -3.44 28.01 -30.46
C LEU A 303 -3.54 28.40 -28.99
N VAL A 304 -4.74 28.35 -28.41
CA VAL A 304 -4.93 28.64 -26.97
C VAL A 304 -4.33 27.54 -26.11
N LYS A 305 -4.54 26.27 -26.46
CA LYS A 305 -4.08 25.13 -25.65
C LYS A 305 -2.57 24.93 -25.74
N SER A 306 -1.99 25.04 -26.94
CA SER A 306 -0.57 24.78 -27.14
C SER A 306 0.05 25.70 -28.21
N PRO A 307 0.29 26.99 -27.88
CA PRO A 307 0.72 28.02 -28.84
C PRO A 307 2.03 27.75 -29.59
N ASN A 308 2.90 26.91 -29.01
CA ASN A 308 4.22 26.56 -29.53
C ASN A 308 4.32 25.08 -29.93
N SER A 309 3.18 24.36 -30.05
CA SER A 309 3.18 22.98 -30.54
C SER A 309 3.43 22.91 -32.05
N ILE A 310 3.76 21.70 -32.52
CA ILE A 310 3.83 21.36 -33.96
C ILE A 310 2.52 21.65 -34.73
N TYR A 311 1.39 21.75 -34.04
CA TYR A 311 0.08 22.02 -34.65
C TYR A 311 -0.20 23.52 -34.83
N SER A 312 0.56 24.39 -34.15
CA SER A 312 0.27 25.82 -34.07
C SER A 312 0.43 26.51 -35.42
N ASP A 313 1.47 26.18 -36.17
CA ASP A 313 1.75 26.82 -37.46
C ASP A 313 0.74 26.38 -38.52
N GLU A 314 0.35 25.10 -38.53
CA GLU A 314 -0.73 24.60 -39.38
C GLU A 314 -2.06 25.30 -39.05
N ALA A 315 -2.40 25.43 -37.76
CA ALA A 315 -3.63 26.10 -37.34
C ALA A 315 -3.65 27.58 -37.75
N LYS A 316 -2.56 28.33 -37.53
CA LYS A 316 -2.44 29.73 -37.97
C LYS A 316 -2.65 29.87 -39.48
N LYS A 317 -1.99 29.03 -40.27
CA LYS A 317 -2.13 29.04 -41.73
C LYS A 317 -3.57 28.78 -42.17
N GLN A 318 -4.21 27.76 -41.58
CA GLN A 318 -5.60 27.41 -41.92
C GLN A 318 -6.59 28.50 -41.51
N ILE A 319 -6.37 29.17 -40.37
CA ILE A 319 -7.20 30.31 -39.94
C ILE A 319 -7.19 31.42 -40.99
N GLU A 320 -6.02 31.81 -41.50
CA GLU A 320 -5.90 32.88 -42.50
C GLU A 320 -6.53 32.47 -43.85
N GLU A 321 -6.33 31.22 -44.29
CA GLU A 321 -6.99 30.70 -45.49
C GLU A 321 -8.53 30.72 -45.39
N ILE A 322 -9.08 30.37 -44.22
CA ILE A 322 -10.52 30.36 -43.99
C ILE A 322 -11.09 31.79 -43.95
N LYS A 323 -10.42 32.71 -43.24
CA LYS A 323 -10.84 34.13 -43.19
C LYS A 323 -10.87 34.74 -44.60
N GLY A 324 -9.87 34.44 -45.43
CA GLY A 324 -9.84 34.87 -46.83
C GLY A 324 -11.09 34.43 -47.60
N LYS A 325 -11.49 33.16 -47.46
CA LYS A 325 -12.68 32.60 -48.13
C LYS A 325 -13.99 33.21 -47.64
N LEU A 326 -14.11 33.47 -46.34
CA LEU A 326 -15.30 34.12 -45.77
C LEU A 326 -15.45 35.56 -46.26
N ASN A 327 -14.35 36.30 -46.37
CA ASN A 327 -14.37 37.67 -46.90
C ASN A 327 -14.77 37.73 -48.39
N THR A 328 -14.37 36.74 -49.20
CA THR A 328 -14.78 36.66 -50.61
C THR A 328 -16.22 36.19 -50.83
N THR A 329 -16.89 35.65 -49.81
CA THR A 329 -18.29 35.14 -49.93
C THR A 329 -19.32 36.19 -49.49
N ASN A 330 -18.88 37.25 -48.79
CA ASN A 330 -19.72 38.36 -48.31
C ASN A 330 -19.67 39.60 -49.23
N GLN A 331 -18.99 39.50 -50.38
CA GLN A 331 -19.02 40.46 -51.49
C GLN A 331 -19.80 39.82 -52.64
#